data_AF-A0A661FN55-F1
#
_entry.id   AF-A0A661FN55-F1
#
_cell.length_a   1.000
_cell.length_b   1.000
_cell.length_c   1.000
_cell.angle_alpha   90.00
_cell.angle_beta   90.00
_cell.angle_gamma   90.00
#
_symmetry.space_group_name_H-M   'P 1'
#
loop_
_entity.id
_entity.type
_entity.pdbx_description
1 polymer ?
#
loop_
_entity_poly.entity_id
_entity_poly.type
_entity_poly.pdbx_seq_one_letter_code
_entity_poly.pdbx_strand_id
1 'polypeptide(L)'
;SYPISLLCVLLRKKMAEADSSGEQMRVIVSREELTNAMRVFMPEKSNEAQTAASINATINKVAELGFLRKLKNDNENLEIQRIISALVDADWTADFNEKLKIYQEYVQSTD
;
A
#
# COMPACT_ATOMS: atom_id res chain seq x y z
N SER A 1 3.60 -3.88 -11.31
CA SER A 1 2.21 -3.64 -11.74
C SER A 1 1.63 -2.53 -10.89
N TYR A 2 0.66 -1.77 -11.42
CA TYR A 2 0.08 -0.60 -10.71
C TYR A 2 -0.35 -0.90 -9.26
N PRO A 3 -1.12 -1.97 -8.96
CA PRO A 3 -1.55 -2.25 -7.58
C PRO A 3 -0.40 -2.51 -6.61
N ILE A 4 0.66 -3.20 -7.04
CA ILE A 4 1.84 -3.48 -6.20
C ILE A 4 2.55 -2.18 -5.86
N SER A 5 2.81 -1.34 -6.87
CA SER A 5 3.51 -0.09 -6.68
C SER A 5 2.71 0.88 -5.80
N LEU A 6 1.38 0.96 -5.99
CA LEU A 6 0.48 1.70 -5.12
C LEU A 6 0.59 1.22 -3.67
N LEU A 7 0.47 -0.11 -3.43
CA LEU A 7 0.57 -0.65 -2.08
C LEU A 7 1.92 -0.33 -1.44
N CYS A 8 3.04 -0.46 -2.16
CA CYS A 8 4.36 -0.10 -1.64
C CYS A 8 4.45 1.36 -1.18
N VAL A 9 3.85 2.29 -1.91
CA VAL A 9 3.84 3.71 -1.52
C VAL A 9 3.00 3.96 -0.29
N LEU A 10 1.81 3.35 -0.21
CA LEU A 10 0.96 3.46 0.98
C LEU A 10 1.68 2.94 2.23
N LEU A 11 2.38 1.81 2.10
CA LEU A 11 3.18 1.24 3.18
C LEU A 11 4.35 2.17 3.57
N ARG A 12 5.05 2.77 2.61
CA ARG A 12 6.15 3.72 2.89
C ARG A 12 5.67 4.97 3.61
N LYS A 13 4.53 5.54 3.18
CA LYS A 13 3.91 6.69 3.83
C LYS A 13 3.58 6.36 5.29
N LYS A 14 2.93 5.23 5.53
CA LYS A 14 2.57 4.79 6.89
C LYS A 14 3.78 4.53 7.79
N MET A 15 4.87 4.00 7.24
CA MET A 15 6.16 3.89 7.94
C MET A 15 6.72 5.27 8.33
N ALA A 16 6.67 6.26 7.43
CA ALA A 16 7.16 7.62 7.71
C ALA A 16 6.34 8.34 8.80
N GLU A 17 5.02 8.13 8.79
CA GLU A 17 4.10 8.67 9.80
C GLU A 17 4.41 8.07 11.18
N ALA A 18 4.65 6.76 11.27
CA ALA A 18 5.03 6.09 12.51
C ALA A 18 6.43 6.49 13.01
N ASP A 19 7.40 6.67 12.10
CA ASP A 19 8.74 7.14 12.47
C ASP A 19 8.68 8.58 13.04
N SER A 20 7.74 9.40 12.56
CA SER A 20 7.54 10.79 13.01
C SER A 20 6.81 10.88 14.35
N SER A 21 5.99 9.88 14.73
CA SER A 21 5.32 9.83 16.03
C SER A 21 6.25 9.34 17.16
N GLY A 22 7.36 8.67 16.84
CA GLY A 22 8.38 8.23 17.80
C GLY A 22 7.96 7.09 18.74
N GLU A 23 6.72 6.58 18.62
CA GLU A 23 6.13 5.67 19.61
C GLU A 23 6.22 4.18 19.26
N GLN A 24 6.53 3.81 18.01
CA GLN A 24 6.40 2.41 17.56
C GLN A 24 7.65 1.85 16.87
N MET A 25 8.25 0.83 17.51
CA MET A 25 9.33 0.02 16.93
C MET A 25 8.86 -0.83 15.73
N ARG A 26 7.56 -1.10 15.63
CA ARG A 26 6.92 -1.95 14.60
C ARG A 26 5.61 -1.31 14.17
N VAL A 27 5.34 -1.28 12.87
CA VAL A 27 4.07 -0.79 12.31
C VAL A 27 3.20 -1.99 11.97
N ILE A 28 2.07 -2.12 12.66
CA ILE A 28 1.09 -3.19 12.43
C ILE A 28 -0.13 -2.59 11.72
N VAL A 29 -0.63 -3.28 10.71
CA VAL A 29 -1.75 -2.86 9.87
C VAL A 29 -2.69 -4.04 9.64
N SER A 30 -3.99 -3.78 9.60
CA SER A 30 -4.94 -4.82 9.21
C SER A 30 -5.03 -4.94 7.69
N ARG A 31 -5.41 -6.12 7.20
CA ARG A 31 -5.69 -6.34 5.77
C ARG A 31 -6.84 -5.48 5.28
N GLU A 32 -7.85 -5.29 6.13
CA GLU A 32 -8.98 -4.40 5.86
C GLU A 32 -8.50 -2.96 5.67
N GLU A 33 -7.63 -2.47 6.55
CA GLU A 33 -7.08 -1.12 6.45
C GLU A 33 -6.30 -0.91 5.14
N LEU A 34 -5.43 -1.87 4.78
CA LEU A 34 -4.73 -1.84 3.49
C LEU A 34 -5.71 -1.88 2.30
N THR A 35 -6.79 -2.64 2.44
CA THR A 35 -7.80 -2.74 1.39
C THR A 35 -8.54 -1.43 1.19
N ASN A 36 -8.96 -0.80 2.28
CA ASN A 36 -9.62 0.49 2.26
C ASN A 36 -8.69 1.58 1.72
N ALA A 37 -7.42 1.60 2.14
CA ALA A 37 -6.42 2.54 1.65
C ALA A 37 -6.19 2.40 0.13
N MET A 38 -6.14 1.18 -0.39
CA MET A 38 -5.97 0.96 -1.84
C MET A 38 -7.21 1.35 -2.65
N ARG A 39 -8.42 1.07 -2.13
CA ARG A 39 -9.70 1.36 -2.83
C ARG A 39 -9.83 2.82 -3.25
N VAL A 40 -9.33 3.75 -2.44
CA VAL A 40 -9.35 5.20 -2.73
C VAL A 40 -8.65 5.56 -4.04
N PHE A 41 -7.69 4.74 -4.49
CA PHE A 41 -6.89 4.99 -5.70
C PHE A 41 -7.20 4.00 -6.83
N MET A 42 -8.25 3.19 -6.68
CA MET A 42 -8.71 2.29 -7.73
C MET A 42 -9.88 2.92 -8.45
N PRO A 43 -9.97 2.78 -9.78
CA PRO A 43 -11.13 3.26 -10.52
C PRO A 43 -12.38 2.59 -9.97
N GLU A 44 -13.48 3.34 -9.83
CA GLU A 44 -14.78 2.76 -9.53
C GLU A 44 -15.11 1.74 -10.62
N LYS A 45 -15.01 0.46 -10.27
CA LYS A 45 -15.38 -0.64 -11.15
C LYS A 45 -16.74 -1.15 -10.73
N SER A 46 -17.55 -1.48 -11.72
CA SER A 46 -18.85 -2.15 -11.57
C SER A 46 -18.81 -3.51 -10.86
N ASN A 47 -17.63 -4.03 -10.50
CA ASN A 47 -17.46 -5.30 -9.78
C ASN A 47 -16.52 -5.15 -8.58
N GLU A 48 -17.08 -4.75 -7.44
CA GLU A 48 -16.38 -4.60 -6.17
C GLU A 48 -15.70 -5.88 -5.68
N ALA A 49 -16.31 -7.05 -5.95
CA ALA A 49 -15.77 -8.34 -5.55
C ALA A 49 -14.45 -8.66 -6.28
N GLN A 50 -14.38 -8.35 -7.58
CA GLN A 50 -13.14 -8.51 -8.35
C GLN A 50 -12.06 -7.53 -7.89
N THR A 51 -12.42 -6.29 -7.56
CA THR A 51 -11.50 -5.30 -7.00
C THR A 51 -10.92 -5.78 -5.66
N ALA A 52 -11.77 -6.25 -4.75
CA ALA A 52 -11.34 -6.80 -3.47
C ALA A 52 -10.42 -8.02 -3.63
N ALA A 53 -10.74 -8.94 -4.55
CA ALA A 53 -9.89 -10.09 -4.84
C ALA A 53 -8.51 -9.68 -5.38
N SER A 54 -8.47 -8.69 -6.29
CA SER A 54 -7.22 -8.15 -6.85
C SER A 54 -6.35 -7.48 -5.79
N ILE A 55 -6.96 -6.72 -4.86
CA ILE A 55 -6.25 -6.10 -3.74
C ILE A 55 -5.66 -7.19 -2.84
N ASN A 56 -6.45 -8.20 -2.47
CA ASN A 56 -5.98 -9.29 -1.62
C ASN A 56 -4.81 -10.07 -2.24
N ALA A 57 -4.87 -10.33 -3.55
CA ALA A 57 -3.76 -10.93 -4.29
C ALA A 57 -2.50 -10.04 -4.27
N THR A 58 -2.68 -8.72 -4.36
CA THR A 58 -1.58 -7.75 -4.29
C THR A 58 -0.93 -7.74 -2.91
N ILE A 59 -1.73 -7.75 -1.83
CA ILE A 59 -1.23 -7.83 -0.45
C ILE A 59 -0.40 -9.11 -0.25
N ASN A 60 -0.89 -10.26 -0.71
CA ASN A 60 -0.16 -11.52 -0.61
C ASN A 60 1.18 -11.46 -1.36
N LYS A 61 1.19 -10.90 -2.57
CA LYS A 61 2.41 -10.76 -3.37
C LYS A 61 3.42 -9.81 -2.72
N VAL A 62 2.97 -8.71 -2.15
CA VAL A 62 3.82 -7.77 -1.39
C VAL A 62 4.37 -8.41 -0.10
N ALA A 63 3.61 -9.32 0.52
CA ALA A 63 4.11 -10.13 1.63
C ALA A 63 5.18 -11.15 1.19
N GLU A 64 4.98 -11.82 0.05
CA GLU A 64 5.99 -12.73 -0.54
C GLU A 64 7.30 -12.01 -0.90
N LEU A 65 7.22 -10.74 -1.31
CA LEU A 65 8.38 -9.87 -1.55
C LEU A 65 9.10 -9.44 -0.26
N GLY A 66 8.55 -9.74 0.91
CA GLY A 66 9.15 -9.42 2.21
C GLY A 66 8.85 -8.03 2.75
N PHE A 67 7.97 -7.25 2.11
CA PHE A 67 7.56 -5.93 2.62
C PHE A 67 6.51 -6.01 3.72
N LEU A 68 5.77 -7.12 3.77
CA LEU A 68 4.78 -7.41 4.80
C LEU A 68 5.09 -8.75 5.45
N ARG A 69 4.93 -8.84 6.77
CA ARG A 69 5.08 -10.08 7.53
C ARG A 69 3.79 -10.41 8.26
N LYS A 70 3.30 -11.63 8.08
CA LYS A 70 2.16 -12.15 8.86
C LYS A 70 2.55 -12.31 10.32
N LEU A 71 1.66 -11.92 11.23
CA LEU A 71 1.86 -12.15 12.65
C LEU A 71 1.53 -13.61 13.00
N LYS A 72 2.18 -14.16 14.03
CA LYS A 72 1.88 -15.52 14.47
C LYS A 72 0.47 -15.53 15.05
N ASN A 73 -0.36 -16.48 14.61
CA ASN A 73 -1.76 -16.66 15.03
C ASN A 73 -2.71 -15.51 14.67
N ASP A 74 -2.32 -14.64 13.74
CA ASP A 74 -3.16 -13.53 13.29
C ASP A 74 -3.00 -13.36 11.77
N ASN A 75 -4.08 -13.70 11.05
CA ASN A 75 -4.14 -13.61 9.60
C ASN A 75 -4.67 -12.27 9.11
N GLU A 76 -5.24 -11.47 10.01
CA GLU A 76 -5.87 -10.19 9.71
C GLU A 76 -4.85 -9.05 9.84
N ASN A 77 -3.89 -9.18 10.75
CA ASN A 77 -2.84 -8.20 10.94
C ASN A 77 -1.51 -8.60 10.31
N LEU A 78 -0.88 -7.59 9.72
CA LEU A 78 0.40 -7.67 9.03
C LEU A 78 1.33 -6.62 9.62
N GLU A 79 2.60 -6.95 9.73
CA GLU A 79 3.63 -5.99 10.08
C GLU A 79 4.32 -5.47 8.82
N ILE A 80 4.46 -4.15 8.70
CA ILE A 80 5.27 -3.53 7.66
C ILE A 80 6.75 -3.71 8.00
N GLN A 81 7.51 -4.32 7.08
CA GLN A 81 8.93 -4.52 7.25
C GLN A 81 9.72 -3.27 6.82
N ARG A 82 10.70 -2.86 7.63
CA ARG A 82 11.50 -1.63 7.42
C ARG A 82 12.31 -1.62 6.11
N ILE A 83 12.51 -2.77 5.46
CA ILE A 83 13.18 -2.88 4.15
C ILE A 83 12.50 -2.01 3.09
N ILE A 84 11.19 -1.72 3.24
CA ILE A 84 10.49 -0.81 2.35
C ILE A 84 11.01 0.63 2.44
N SER A 85 11.50 1.08 3.60
CA SER A 85 12.05 2.43 3.74
C SER A 85 13.38 2.60 3.01
N ALA A 86 14.18 1.53 2.90
CA ALA A 86 15.46 1.54 2.19
C ALA A 86 15.32 1.37 0.66
N LEU A 87 14.24 0.72 0.21
CA LEU A 87 13.96 0.54 -1.23
C LEU A 87 13.22 1.75 -1.83
N VAL A 88 12.51 2.50 -0.98
CA VAL A 88 11.65 3.64 -1.34
C VAL A 88 12.21 4.90 -0.69
N ASP A 89 13.40 5.29 -1.10
CA ASP A 89 14.05 6.54 -0.69
C ASP A 89 13.65 7.71 -1.62
N ALA A 90 14.37 8.84 -1.53
CA ALA A 90 14.04 10.11 -2.17
C ALA A 90 13.93 10.05 -3.71
N ASP A 91 14.76 9.25 -4.39
CA ASP A 91 14.80 9.20 -5.86
C ASP A 91 13.63 8.44 -6.50
N TRP A 92 13.00 7.50 -5.78
CA TRP A 92 11.83 6.79 -6.30
C TRP A 92 10.50 7.49 -5.96
N THR A 93 10.49 8.26 -4.87
CA THR A 93 9.25 8.86 -4.32
C THR A 93 8.78 10.07 -5.13
N ALA A 94 9.68 10.90 -5.66
CA ALA A 94 9.32 12.07 -6.48
C ALA A 94 8.68 11.64 -7.81
N ASP A 95 9.35 10.73 -8.53
CA ASP A 95 8.93 10.24 -9.85
C ASP A 95 7.63 9.42 -9.78
N PHE A 96 7.37 8.75 -8.64
CA PHE A 96 6.18 7.95 -8.45
C PHE A 96 4.98 8.74 -7.92
N ASN A 97 5.18 9.75 -7.07
CA ASN A 97 4.10 10.66 -6.67
C ASN A 97 3.58 11.47 -7.86
N GLU A 98 4.46 11.90 -8.77
CA GLU A 98 4.07 12.56 -10.01
C GLU A 98 3.21 11.62 -10.88
N LYS A 99 3.61 10.35 -11.01
CA LYS A 99 2.81 9.32 -11.71
C LYS A 99 1.47 9.05 -11.03
N LEU A 100 1.41 8.96 -9.70
CA LEU A 100 0.17 8.79 -8.95
C LEU A 100 -0.77 9.98 -9.14
N LYS A 101 -0.23 11.21 -9.13
CA LYS A 101 -1.00 12.43 -9.34
C LYS A 101 -1.57 12.51 -10.75
N ILE A 102 -0.75 12.18 -11.77
CA ILE A 102 -1.20 12.03 -13.16
C ILE A 102 -2.34 11.00 -13.26
N TYR A 103 -2.25 9.89 -12.53
CA TYR A 103 -3.32 8.88 -12.51
C TYR A 103 -4.59 9.36 -11.78
N GLN A 104 -4.46 10.09 -10.67
CA GLN A 104 -5.61 10.70 -9.98
C GLN A 104 -6.31 11.73 -10.87
N GLU A 105 -5.55 12.58 -11.55
CA GLU A 105 -6.06 13.54 -12.52
C GLU A 105 -6.73 12.83 -13.72
N TYR A 106 -6.15 11.73 -14.21
CA TYR A 106 -6.75 10.91 -15.27
C TYR A 106 -8.11 10.34 -14.84
N VAL A 107 -8.21 9.77 -13.63
CA VAL A 107 -9.48 9.23 -13.11
C VAL A 107 -10.52 10.34 -12.95
N GLN A 108 -10.15 11.53 -12.46
CA GLN A 108 -11.07 12.67 -12.32
C GLN A 108 -11.48 13.31 -13.66
N SER A 109 -10.64 13.20 -14.70
CA SER A 109 -10.94 13.72 -16.04
C SER A 109 -11.79 12.80 -16.91
N THR A 110 -12.10 11.59 -16.41
CA THR A 110 -12.91 10.58 -17.12
C THR A 110 -14.37 10.54 -16.61
N ASP A 111 -14.76 11.46 -15.72
CA ASP A 111 -16.16 11.84 -15.45
C ASP A 111 -16.62 12.97 -16.39
#